data_AF-A0A7C1TG88-F1
#
_entry.id   AF-A0A7C1TG88-F1
#
_cell.length_a   1.000
_cell.length_b   1.000
_cell.length_c   1.000
_cell.angle_alpha   90.00
_cell.angle_beta   90.00
_cell.angle_gamma   90.00
#
_symmetry.space_group_name_H-M   'P 1'
#
loop_
_entity.id
_entity.type
_entity.pdbx_description
1 polymer ?
#
loop_
_entity_poly.entity_id
_entity_poly.type
_entity_poly.pdbx_seq_one_letter_code
_entity_poly.pdbx_strand_id
1 'polypeptide(L)'
;MPGNEVSAFSKCLPRQCGRIWSNGSRCCAGCVANAVFPIKQTSRSRWRKIHFLTCFHLVSELIQDQSIKWRRQKMNKSEILEKIRAAKRSHVTWVKRARSLIDGVPVDKEKVPVMPTDCIFGRWYYGDGRHLAKLPSFQAIEDPHNHLHETYAKIFKRLFGDNRPSFFARVLGLKYKPHKDDLDEANELFKELQAWSDIIVGRLEKLEEQIKNLAER
;
A
#
# COMPACT_ATOMS: atom_id res chain seq x y z
N MET A 1 -51.92 35.93 -46.20
CA MET A 1 -50.57 36.14 -46.77
C MET A 1 -49.59 36.14 -45.61
N PRO A 2 -48.47 35.43 -45.72
CA PRO A 2 -48.11 34.36 -44.78
C PRO A 2 -46.76 34.59 -44.06
N GLY A 3 -46.38 33.65 -43.18
CA GLY A 3 -45.01 33.47 -42.68
C GLY A 3 -44.95 32.94 -41.25
N ASN A 4 -45.44 31.72 -41.01
CA ASN A 4 -44.66 30.48 -40.80
C ASN A 4 -43.96 30.41 -39.43
N GLU A 5 -44.49 29.64 -38.47
CA GLU A 5 -44.46 28.17 -38.32
C GLU A 5 -43.17 27.69 -37.62
N VAL A 6 -43.30 27.41 -36.30
CA VAL A 6 -43.36 26.09 -35.62
C VAL A 6 -42.03 25.32 -35.62
N SER A 7 -41.36 25.19 -34.47
CA SER A 7 -41.59 24.22 -33.37
C SER A 7 -41.20 22.77 -33.74
N ALA A 8 -40.37 22.14 -32.92
CA ALA A 8 -40.71 20.86 -32.30
C ALA A 8 -39.57 20.36 -31.37
N PHE A 9 -39.96 20.15 -30.12
CA PHE A 9 -39.32 19.33 -29.10
C PHE A 9 -39.17 17.86 -29.53
N SER A 10 -38.16 17.16 -29.00
CA SER A 10 -38.18 15.71 -28.67
C SER A 10 -36.97 15.38 -27.79
N LYS A 11 -37.09 15.38 -26.45
CA LYS A 11 -37.28 14.21 -25.56
C LYS A 11 -36.40 12.99 -25.90
N CYS A 12 -35.39 12.73 -25.06
CA CYS A 12 -34.70 11.44 -24.93
C CYS A 12 -35.16 10.74 -23.65
N LEU A 13 -35.73 9.54 -23.77
CA LEU A 13 -35.81 8.50 -22.73
C LEU A 13 -35.92 7.11 -23.43
N PRO A 14 -35.65 6.01 -22.71
CA PRO A 14 -34.78 4.92 -23.14
C PRO A 14 -35.55 3.67 -23.55
N ARG A 15 -34.93 2.77 -24.33
CA ARG A 15 -35.39 1.38 -24.42
C ARG A 15 -34.24 0.38 -24.41
N GLN A 16 -34.48 -0.61 -23.57
CA GLN A 16 -33.79 -1.87 -23.37
C GLN A 16 -33.86 -2.76 -24.61
N CYS A 17 -32.77 -3.47 -24.90
CA CYS A 17 -32.74 -4.82 -25.46
C CYS A 17 -31.44 -5.43 -24.89
N GLY A 18 -31.41 -6.54 -24.15
CA GLY A 18 -32.15 -7.78 -24.38
C GLY A 18 -31.12 -8.82 -24.81
N ARG A 19 -30.68 -9.67 -23.89
CA ARG A 19 -29.71 -10.75 -24.09
C ARG A 19 -30.24 -11.77 -25.12
N ILE A 20 -29.36 -12.38 -25.93
CA ILE A 20 -29.01 -13.84 -25.90
C ILE A 20 -28.20 -14.27 -27.15
N TRP A 21 -26.97 -14.75 -26.87
CA TRP A 21 -26.19 -15.87 -27.44
C TRP A 21 -25.83 -15.97 -28.95
N SER A 22 -24.53 -16.01 -29.26
CA SER A 22 -23.74 -17.24 -29.52
C SER A 22 -22.46 -16.94 -30.33
N ASN A 23 -21.34 -17.55 -29.93
CA ASN A 23 -20.08 -17.81 -30.66
C ASN A 23 -19.43 -16.75 -31.58
N GLY A 24 -18.21 -16.34 -31.21
CA GLY A 24 -17.07 -16.31 -32.14
C GLY A 24 -16.94 -15.14 -33.13
N SER A 25 -15.97 -14.27 -32.85
CA SER A 25 -15.05 -13.62 -33.81
C SER A 25 -15.61 -12.94 -35.08
N ARG A 26 -15.57 -11.59 -35.09
CA ARG A 26 -14.98 -10.71 -36.14
C ARG A 26 -15.22 -9.24 -35.77
N CYS A 27 -14.18 -8.43 -35.56
CA CYS A 27 -13.43 -7.69 -36.59
C CYS A 27 -14.34 -6.88 -37.53
N CYS A 28 -14.43 -5.56 -37.31
CA CYS A 28 -14.74 -4.60 -38.35
C CYS A 28 -13.47 -3.80 -38.66
N ALA A 29 -13.09 -3.85 -39.93
CA ALA A 29 -11.89 -3.25 -40.49
C ALA A 29 -12.16 -1.84 -41.02
N GLY A 30 -11.11 -1.02 -41.01
CA GLY A 30 -10.76 -0.14 -42.14
C GLY A 30 -11.21 1.32 -42.07
N CYS A 31 -10.25 2.21 -41.77
CA CYS A 31 -9.94 3.36 -42.62
C CYS A 31 -8.61 3.99 -42.20
N VAL A 32 -7.64 3.97 -43.12
CA VAL A 32 -6.29 4.56 -43.01
C VAL A 32 -6.30 5.86 -43.80
N ALA A 33 -5.83 6.96 -43.23
CA ALA A 33 -5.41 8.13 -44.00
C ALA A 33 -4.21 8.81 -43.33
N ASN A 34 -3.09 8.75 -44.04
CA ASN A 34 -1.81 9.41 -43.76
C ASN A 34 -1.94 10.92 -43.86
N ALA A 35 -1.39 11.66 -42.90
CA ALA A 35 -1.12 13.09 -43.03
C ALA A 35 0.40 13.31 -43.12
N VAL A 36 0.87 13.67 -44.32
CA VAL A 36 2.23 14.10 -44.64
C VAL A 36 2.29 15.62 -44.46
N PHE A 37 3.20 16.12 -43.62
CA PHE A 37 3.49 17.55 -43.49
C PHE A 37 4.64 17.95 -44.44
N PRO A 38 4.54 19.07 -45.17
CA PRO A 38 5.58 19.51 -46.09
C PRO A 38 6.67 20.34 -45.39
N ILE A 39 7.91 19.97 -45.66
CA ILE A 39 9.14 20.68 -45.31
C ILE A 39 9.35 21.80 -46.34
N LYS A 40 9.43 23.06 -45.91
CA LYS A 40 9.93 24.16 -46.75
C LYS A 40 11.42 24.39 -46.47
N GLN A 41 12.21 24.24 -47.53
CA GLN A 41 13.62 24.66 -47.60
C GLN A 41 13.72 26.19 -47.67
N THR A 42 14.66 26.79 -46.92
CA THR A 42 15.25 28.09 -47.26
C THR A 42 16.76 28.06 -47.05
N SER A 43 17.47 28.68 -47.97
CA SER A 43 18.90 28.54 -48.28
C SER A 43 19.84 29.33 -47.37
N ARG A 44 21.01 28.72 -47.13
CA ARG A 44 22.36 29.28 -46.97
C ARG A 44 22.50 30.80 -46.78
N SER A 45 23.14 31.19 -45.67
CA SER A 45 24.34 32.03 -45.76
C SER A 45 25.20 32.04 -44.48
N ARG A 46 26.50 31.85 -44.72
CA ARG A 46 27.64 32.48 -44.04
C ARG A 46 28.14 31.88 -42.70
N TRP A 47 29.15 31.04 -42.88
CA TRP A 47 30.16 30.63 -41.92
C TRP A 47 30.80 31.82 -41.19
N ARG A 48 30.84 31.78 -39.85
CA ARG A 48 32.01 32.21 -39.07
C ARG A 48 32.26 31.19 -37.96
N LYS A 49 33.41 30.52 -38.09
CA LYS A 49 34.06 29.74 -37.05
C LYS A 49 34.40 30.66 -35.88
N ILE A 50 33.98 30.33 -34.67
CA ILE A 50 34.73 30.65 -33.45
C ILE A 50 34.70 29.40 -32.57
N HIS A 51 35.90 28.98 -32.19
CA HIS A 51 36.21 27.84 -31.35
C HIS A 51 35.47 27.90 -30.01
N PHE A 52 34.71 26.86 -29.68
CA PHE A 52 34.53 26.42 -28.30
C PHE A 52 34.63 24.88 -28.29
N LEU A 53 35.85 24.41 -28.52
CA LEU A 53 36.22 23.06 -28.13
C LEU A 53 36.33 22.99 -26.60
N THR A 54 36.04 21.80 -26.09
CA THR A 54 36.34 21.28 -24.74
C THR A 54 35.55 21.84 -23.55
N CYS A 55 34.30 21.38 -23.38
CA CYS A 55 33.78 20.97 -22.06
C CYS A 55 32.49 20.13 -22.17
N PHE A 56 32.44 19.15 -23.08
CA PHE A 56 31.25 18.29 -23.25
C PHE A 56 31.62 16.82 -23.44
N HIS A 57 32.64 16.35 -22.72
CA HIS A 57 33.12 14.96 -22.79
C HIS A 57 33.52 14.37 -21.42
N LEU A 58 33.13 14.97 -20.29
CA LEU A 58 33.55 14.48 -18.96
C LEU A 58 32.50 14.63 -17.84
N VAL A 59 31.20 14.59 -18.14
CA VAL A 59 30.15 14.46 -17.09
C VAL A 59 29.03 13.53 -17.57
N SER A 60 29.35 12.31 -17.99
CA SER A 60 28.33 11.28 -18.26
C SER A 60 28.64 9.90 -17.66
N GLU A 61 29.71 9.75 -16.88
CA GLU A 61 30.12 8.45 -16.30
C GLU A 61 30.19 8.43 -14.76
N LEU A 62 29.65 9.42 -14.06
CA LEU A 62 29.82 9.50 -12.60
C LEU A 62 28.53 9.54 -11.76
N ILE A 63 27.36 9.26 -12.33
CA ILE A 63 26.12 9.08 -11.53
C ILE A 63 25.19 8.05 -12.18
N GLN A 64 25.62 6.79 -12.33
CA GLN A 64 24.67 5.69 -12.59
C GLN A 64 25.17 4.28 -12.25
N ASP A 65 26.12 4.11 -11.32
CA ASP A 65 26.49 2.77 -10.84
C ASP A 65 26.70 2.69 -9.32
N GLN A 66 25.85 3.39 -8.58
CA GLN A 66 25.74 3.22 -7.12
C GLN A 66 24.36 2.67 -6.72
N SER A 67 23.45 2.41 -7.65
CA SER A 67 22.11 1.86 -7.36
C SER A 67 22.00 0.34 -7.59
N ILE A 68 22.96 -0.26 -8.31
CA ILE A 68 22.95 -1.70 -8.65
C ILE A 68 23.87 -2.52 -7.73
N LYS A 69 24.94 -1.93 -7.18
CA LYS A 69 25.90 -2.63 -6.29
C LYS A 69 25.32 -3.04 -4.92
N TRP A 70 24.27 -2.36 -4.42
CA TRP A 70 23.65 -2.68 -3.12
C TRP A 70 22.70 -3.88 -3.16
N ARG A 71 22.33 -4.40 -4.34
CA ARG A 71 21.24 -5.39 -4.48
C ARG A 71 21.65 -6.84 -4.20
N ARG A 72 22.90 -7.12 -3.80
CA ARG A 72 23.33 -8.49 -3.53
C ARG A 72 24.33 -8.62 -2.38
N GLN A 73 24.15 -7.87 -1.31
CA GLN A 73 24.66 -8.34 -0.02
C GLN A 73 23.65 -9.34 0.55
N LYS A 74 24.05 -10.60 0.61
CA LYS A 74 23.37 -11.62 1.40
C LYS A 74 23.40 -11.13 2.84
N MET A 75 22.25 -10.80 3.43
CA MET A 75 22.22 -10.35 4.82
C MET A 75 22.93 -11.38 5.70
N ASN A 76 23.86 -10.91 6.52
CA ASN A 76 24.58 -11.79 7.43
C ASN A 76 23.66 -12.18 8.60
N LYS A 77 24.04 -13.24 9.32
CA LYS A 77 23.24 -13.79 10.43
C LYS A 77 22.90 -12.74 11.50
N SER A 78 23.84 -11.84 11.81
CA SER A 78 23.64 -10.77 12.79
C SER A 78 22.53 -9.80 12.34
N GLU A 79 22.59 -9.35 11.08
CA GLU A 79 21.59 -8.45 10.51
C GLU A 79 20.19 -9.09 10.49
N ILE A 80 20.09 -10.38 10.16
CA ILE A 80 18.82 -11.12 10.22
C ILE A 80 18.25 -11.11 11.63
N LEU A 81 19.07 -11.42 12.64
CA LEU A 81 18.65 -11.44 14.04
C LEU A 81 18.23 -10.06 14.52
N GLU A 82 18.95 -9.01 14.12
CA GLU A 82 18.58 -7.63 14.42
C GLU A 82 17.20 -7.28 13.85
N LYS A 83 16.95 -7.61 12.57
CA LYS A 83 15.65 -7.36 11.93
C LYS A 83 14.51 -8.14 12.59
N ILE A 84 14.73 -9.40 12.99
CA ILE A 84 13.72 -10.18 13.75
C ILE A 84 13.40 -9.51 15.08
N ARG A 85 14.41 -9.06 15.83
CA ARG A 85 14.22 -8.36 17.11
C ARG A 85 13.51 -7.02 16.92
N ALA A 86 13.85 -6.27 15.86
CA ALA A 86 13.15 -5.04 15.51
C ALA A 86 11.68 -5.31 15.16
N ALA A 87 11.40 -6.37 14.40
CA ALA A 87 10.04 -6.81 14.08
C ALA A 87 9.23 -7.12 15.35
N LYS A 88 9.79 -7.90 16.30
CA LYS A 88 9.17 -8.16 17.61
C LYS A 88 8.82 -6.86 18.36
N ARG A 89 9.79 -5.95 18.52
CA ARG A 89 9.56 -4.67 19.21
C ARG A 89 8.48 -3.84 18.52
N SER A 90 8.50 -3.80 17.19
CA SER A 90 7.52 -3.05 16.40
C SER A 90 6.11 -3.59 16.59
N HIS A 91 5.96 -4.92 16.65
CA HIS A 91 4.68 -5.59 16.87
C HIS A 91 4.12 -5.29 18.27
N VAL A 92 4.92 -5.48 19.32
CA VAL A 92 4.53 -5.14 20.71
C VAL A 92 4.13 -3.67 20.82
N THR A 93 4.87 -2.78 20.15
CA THR A 93 4.53 -1.34 20.13
C THR A 93 3.21 -1.08 19.41
N TRP A 94 2.92 -1.78 18.33
CA TRP A 94 1.65 -1.67 17.61
C TRP A 94 0.47 -2.09 18.51
N VAL A 95 0.59 -3.20 19.25
CA VAL A 95 -0.46 -3.66 20.19
C VAL A 95 -0.70 -2.64 21.30
N LYS A 96 0.37 -2.04 21.84
CA LYS A 96 0.25 -0.95 22.83
C LYS A 96 -0.51 0.26 22.27
N ARG A 97 -0.27 0.63 21.00
CA ARG A 97 -1.00 1.72 20.36
C ARG A 97 -2.48 1.38 20.13
N ALA A 98 -2.78 0.13 19.77
CA ALA A 98 -4.15 -0.34 19.69
C ALA A 98 -4.87 -0.23 21.05
N ARG A 99 -4.18 -0.55 22.16
CA ARG A 99 -4.71 -0.33 23.53
C ARG A 99 -5.01 1.15 23.81
N SER A 100 -4.03 2.02 23.55
CA SER A 100 -4.18 3.47 23.76
C SER A 100 -5.37 4.05 23.00
N LEU A 101 -5.66 3.52 21.81
CA LEU A 101 -6.81 3.92 21.01
C LEU A 101 -8.16 3.53 21.67
N ILE A 102 -8.23 2.37 22.32
CA ILE A 102 -9.40 1.93 23.10
C ILE A 102 -9.57 2.81 24.35
N ASP A 103 -8.47 3.11 25.04
CA ASP A 103 -8.45 3.98 26.22
C ASP A 103 -8.76 5.45 25.90
N GLY A 104 -8.93 5.77 24.61
CA GLY A 104 -9.29 7.11 24.14
C GLY A 104 -8.14 8.11 24.12
N VAL A 105 -6.91 7.64 24.29
CA VAL A 105 -5.70 8.44 24.11
C VAL A 105 -5.58 8.81 22.62
N PRO A 106 -5.31 10.07 22.28
CA PRO A 106 -5.12 10.47 20.89
C PRO A 106 -3.90 9.75 20.31
N VAL A 107 -4.16 8.83 19.37
CA VAL A 107 -3.15 8.13 18.59
C VAL A 107 -3.36 8.49 17.12
N ASP A 108 -2.26 8.81 16.46
CA ASP A 108 -2.19 9.04 15.02
C ASP A 108 -2.60 7.76 14.25
N LYS A 109 -3.61 7.84 13.37
CA LYS A 109 -4.21 6.64 12.73
C LYS A 109 -3.21 5.91 11.85
N GLU A 110 -2.32 6.68 11.25
CA GLU A 110 -1.21 6.29 10.42
C GLU A 110 -0.24 5.36 11.18
N LYS A 111 -0.24 5.41 12.52
CA LYS A 111 0.60 4.56 13.39
C LYS A 111 -0.06 3.23 13.77
N VAL A 112 -1.35 3.04 13.50
CA VAL A 112 -2.11 1.81 13.78
C VAL A 112 -2.97 1.42 12.57
N PRO A 113 -2.34 1.00 11.46
CA PRO A 113 -3.07 0.64 10.26
C PRO A 113 -3.91 -0.62 10.49
N VAL A 114 -5.10 -0.65 9.87
CA VAL A 114 -6.00 -1.81 9.89
C VAL A 114 -5.47 -2.93 9.01
N MET A 115 -4.87 -2.58 7.86
CA MET A 115 -4.33 -3.55 6.92
C MET A 115 -3.07 -4.25 7.47
N PRO A 116 -2.98 -5.58 7.40
CA PRO A 116 -1.81 -6.33 7.87
C PRO A 116 -0.51 -5.91 7.19
N THR A 117 -0.56 -5.61 5.90
CA THR A 117 0.62 -5.25 5.08
C THR A 117 1.21 -3.90 5.44
N ASP A 118 0.41 -3.03 6.04
CA ASP A 118 0.76 -1.63 6.21
C ASP A 118 1.41 -1.36 7.56
N CYS A 119 1.34 -2.30 8.52
CA CYS A 119 2.03 -2.14 9.79
C CYS A 119 3.55 -2.30 9.63
N ILE A 120 4.35 -1.71 10.53
CA ILE A 120 5.82 -1.78 10.45
C ILE A 120 6.29 -3.24 10.37
N PHE A 121 5.66 -4.11 11.16
CA PHE A 121 5.90 -5.54 11.16
C PHE A 121 5.53 -6.18 9.80
N GLY A 122 4.36 -5.89 9.26
CA GLY A 122 3.89 -6.42 7.97
C GLY A 122 4.75 -5.99 6.80
N ARG A 123 5.17 -4.72 6.77
CA ARG A 123 6.13 -4.23 5.75
C ARG A 123 7.45 -4.98 5.79
N TRP A 124 7.92 -5.34 6.98
CA TRP A 124 9.07 -6.23 7.11
C TRP A 124 8.75 -7.65 6.64
N TYR A 125 7.65 -8.26 7.10
CA TYR A 125 7.26 -9.63 6.77
C TYR A 125 7.12 -9.86 5.25
N TYR A 126 6.42 -8.95 4.56
CA TYR A 126 6.21 -9.02 3.12
C TYR A 126 7.35 -8.42 2.29
N GLY A 127 8.27 -7.67 2.92
CA GLY A 127 9.46 -7.08 2.30
C GLY A 127 10.73 -7.85 2.65
N ASP A 128 11.65 -7.23 3.39
CA ASP A 128 12.96 -7.80 3.76
C ASP A 128 12.88 -9.18 4.43
N GLY A 129 11.83 -9.45 5.20
CA GLY A 129 11.60 -10.73 5.86
C GLY A 129 11.47 -11.91 4.89
N ARG A 130 11.13 -11.66 3.61
CA ARG A 130 10.99 -12.69 2.58
C ARG A 130 12.25 -13.50 2.33
N HIS A 131 13.43 -13.02 2.74
CA HIS A 131 14.66 -13.82 2.76
C HIS A 131 14.54 -15.10 3.61
N LEU A 132 13.63 -15.11 4.59
CA LEU A 132 13.35 -16.21 5.49
C LEU A 132 12.15 -17.07 5.05
N ALA A 133 11.51 -16.78 3.91
CA ALA A 133 10.27 -17.41 3.47
C ALA A 133 10.35 -18.93 3.25
N LYS A 134 11.56 -19.50 3.18
CA LYS A 134 11.79 -20.96 3.10
C LYS A 134 11.69 -21.66 4.45
N LEU A 135 11.71 -20.91 5.56
CA LEU A 135 11.66 -21.48 6.90
C LEU A 135 10.19 -21.69 7.30
N PRO A 136 9.80 -22.90 7.73
CA PRO A 136 8.43 -23.14 8.20
C PRO A 136 8.05 -22.26 9.39
N SER A 137 9.01 -21.96 10.27
CA SER A 137 8.82 -21.04 11.40
C SER A 137 8.49 -19.61 10.97
N PHE A 138 8.99 -19.17 9.82
CA PHE A 138 8.65 -17.86 9.26
C PHE A 138 7.23 -17.87 8.67
N GLN A 139 6.91 -18.87 7.85
CA GLN A 139 5.58 -19.01 7.23
C GLN A 139 4.46 -19.12 8.27
N ALA A 140 4.74 -19.80 9.38
CA ALA A 140 3.80 -19.88 10.48
C ALA A 140 3.44 -18.51 11.05
N ILE A 141 4.15 -17.42 10.80
CA ILE A 141 3.79 -16.13 11.41
C ILE A 141 2.57 -15.48 10.71
N GLU A 142 2.28 -15.85 9.45
CA GLU A 142 1.26 -15.18 8.63
C GLU A 142 -0.15 -15.27 9.18
N ASP A 143 -0.64 -16.48 9.42
CA ASP A 143 -2.01 -16.72 9.88
C ASP A 143 -2.34 -15.99 11.19
N PRO A 144 -1.56 -16.11 12.29
CA PRO A 144 -1.87 -15.39 13.51
C PRO A 144 -1.73 -13.86 13.34
N HIS A 145 -0.85 -13.40 12.44
CA HIS A 145 -0.75 -11.97 12.10
C HIS A 145 -2.01 -11.47 11.38
N ASN A 146 -2.57 -12.24 10.46
CA ASN A 146 -3.82 -11.92 9.79
C ASN A 146 -4.99 -11.91 10.78
N HIS A 147 -5.11 -12.93 11.64
CA HIS A 147 -6.16 -12.97 12.68
C HIS A 147 -6.07 -11.83 13.70
N LEU A 148 -4.86 -11.41 14.07
CA LEU A 148 -4.66 -10.23 14.91
C LEU A 148 -5.23 -8.96 14.23
N HIS A 149 -4.95 -8.77 12.94
CA HIS A 149 -5.45 -7.62 12.19
C HIS A 149 -6.96 -7.69 11.92
N GLU A 150 -7.52 -8.87 11.67
CA GLU A 150 -8.97 -9.08 11.59
C GLU A 150 -9.66 -8.70 12.91
N THR A 151 -9.10 -9.12 14.04
CA THR A 151 -9.60 -8.78 15.37
C THR A 151 -9.53 -7.28 15.61
N TYR A 152 -8.43 -6.64 15.20
CA TYR A 152 -8.29 -5.19 15.28
C TYR A 152 -9.29 -4.44 14.40
N ALA A 153 -9.59 -4.93 13.20
CA ALA A 153 -10.61 -4.35 12.33
C ALA A 153 -11.99 -4.37 13.01
N LYS A 154 -12.32 -5.45 13.76
CA LYS A 154 -13.55 -5.52 14.56
C LYS A 154 -13.56 -4.43 15.64
N ILE A 155 -12.46 -4.28 16.41
CA ILE A 155 -12.31 -3.22 17.42
C ILE A 155 -12.49 -1.84 16.77
N PHE A 156 -11.81 -1.60 15.66
CA PHE A 156 -11.88 -0.32 14.95
C PHE A 156 -13.30 0.00 14.50
N LYS A 157 -14.03 -0.97 13.93
CA LYS A 157 -15.44 -0.82 13.55
C LYS A 157 -16.33 -0.52 14.76
N ARG A 158 -16.08 -1.17 15.91
CA ARG A 158 -16.77 -0.93 17.18
C ARG A 158 -16.46 0.42 17.81
N LEU A 159 -15.43 1.14 17.37
CA LEU A 159 -15.10 2.46 17.89
C LEU A 159 -15.37 3.59 16.89
N PHE A 160 -15.36 3.31 15.58
CA PHE A 160 -15.37 4.32 14.52
C PHE A 160 -16.30 4.03 13.33
N GLY A 161 -17.22 3.04 13.42
CA GLY A 161 -18.17 2.74 12.34
C GLY A 161 -19.10 3.91 11.94
N ASP A 162 -19.81 3.74 10.82
CA ASP A 162 -20.40 4.81 9.98
C ASP A 162 -21.36 5.83 10.65
N ASN A 163 -21.90 5.53 11.83
CA ASN A 163 -22.78 6.44 12.57
C ASN A 163 -22.07 7.22 13.69
N ARG A 164 -20.74 7.17 13.74
CA ARG A 164 -19.94 7.76 14.81
C ARG A 164 -19.17 8.98 14.30
N PRO A 165 -19.02 10.04 15.11
CA PRO A 165 -18.29 11.21 14.72
C PRO A 165 -16.84 10.83 14.40
N SER A 166 -16.35 11.39 13.28
CA SER A 166 -14.98 11.24 12.83
C SER A 166 -13.99 11.53 13.96
N PHE A 167 -12.87 10.81 14.02
CA PHE A 167 -11.82 10.99 15.03
C PHE A 167 -11.40 12.45 15.25
N PHE A 168 -11.38 13.27 14.19
CA PHE A 168 -11.12 14.70 14.30
C PHE A 168 -12.11 15.43 15.22
N ALA A 169 -13.38 15.03 15.26
CA ALA A 169 -14.35 15.57 16.21
C ALA A 169 -13.98 15.25 17.67
N ARG A 170 -13.40 14.06 17.94
CA ARG A 170 -12.88 13.70 19.28
C ARG A 170 -11.65 14.52 19.65
N VAL A 171 -10.75 14.73 18.69
CA VAL A 171 -9.53 15.52 18.89
C VAL A 171 -9.84 17.01 19.07
N LEU A 172 -10.89 17.53 18.43
CA LEU A 172 -11.37 18.91 18.59
C LEU A 172 -12.16 19.15 19.89
N GLY A 173 -12.20 18.18 20.82
CA GLY A 173 -12.85 18.36 22.11
C GLY A 173 -14.37 18.38 22.07
N LEU A 174 -14.99 18.01 20.93
CA LEU A 174 -16.42 17.72 20.91
C LEU A 174 -16.65 16.47 21.75
N LYS A 175 -17.54 16.57 22.75
CA LYS A 175 -17.81 15.54 23.78
C LYS A 175 -18.44 14.28 23.18
N TYR A 176 -17.70 13.51 22.39
CA TYR A 176 -18.07 12.17 21.99
C TYR A 176 -17.44 11.16 22.95
N LYS A 177 -18.28 10.60 23.82
CA LYS A 177 -17.93 9.40 24.59
C LYS A 177 -18.52 8.19 23.85
N PRO A 178 -17.71 7.19 23.47
CA PRO A 178 -18.24 5.93 22.98
C PRO A 178 -19.20 5.32 24.01
N HIS A 179 -20.20 4.56 23.55
CA HIS A 179 -21.14 3.88 24.45
C HIS A 179 -20.36 2.89 25.32
N LYS A 180 -20.78 2.71 26.58
CA LYS A 180 -20.10 1.80 27.51
C LYS A 180 -20.01 0.39 26.94
N ASP A 181 -21.10 -0.11 26.37
CA ASP A 181 -21.14 -1.45 25.76
C ASP A 181 -20.15 -1.60 24.59
N ASP A 182 -19.94 -0.56 23.77
CA ASP A 182 -18.93 -0.59 22.70
C ASP A 182 -17.51 -0.70 23.28
N LEU A 183 -17.24 -0.03 24.40
CA LEU A 183 -15.96 -0.10 25.09
C LEU A 183 -15.76 -1.48 25.72
N ASP A 184 -16.79 -2.04 26.36
CA ASP A 184 -16.72 -3.36 26.99
C ASP A 184 -16.47 -4.43 25.91
N GLU A 185 -17.20 -4.40 24.79
CA GLU A 185 -16.94 -5.28 23.64
C GLU A 185 -15.54 -5.08 23.04
N ALA A 186 -15.08 -3.83 22.88
CA ALA A 186 -13.73 -3.55 22.39
C ALA A 186 -12.64 -4.08 23.33
N ASN A 187 -12.87 -4.04 24.65
CA ASN A 187 -11.96 -4.61 25.64
C ASN A 187 -11.92 -6.13 25.57
N GLU A 188 -13.05 -6.82 25.36
CA GLU A 188 -13.08 -8.27 25.17
C GLU A 188 -12.34 -8.69 23.89
N LEU A 189 -12.61 -8.01 22.77
CA LEU A 189 -11.87 -8.21 21.52
C LEU A 189 -10.37 -7.92 21.68
N PHE A 190 -10.01 -6.98 22.54
CA PHE A 190 -8.60 -6.68 22.81
C PHE A 190 -7.89 -7.83 23.51
N LYS A 191 -8.57 -8.58 24.39
CA LYS A 191 -7.98 -9.80 25.00
C LYS A 191 -7.69 -10.85 23.93
N GLU A 192 -8.59 -11.04 22.98
CA GLU A 192 -8.37 -11.93 21.82
C GLU A 192 -7.18 -11.44 20.98
N LEU A 193 -7.10 -10.14 20.70
CA LEU A 193 -5.99 -9.52 19.99
C LEU A 193 -4.65 -9.75 20.72
N GLN A 194 -4.63 -9.62 22.05
CA GLN A 194 -3.44 -9.89 22.86
C GLN A 194 -3.01 -11.36 22.77
N ALA A 195 -3.95 -12.30 22.81
CA ALA A 195 -3.64 -13.72 22.65
C ALA A 195 -3.00 -14.02 21.28
N TRP A 196 -3.51 -13.41 20.20
CA TRP A 196 -2.88 -13.51 18.88
C TRP A 196 -1.48 -12.88 18.83
N SER A 197 -1.29 -11.74 19.50
CA SER A 197 0.02 -11.09 19.65
C SER A 197 1.03 -12.00 20.33
N ASP A 198 0.65 -12.65 21.42
CA ASP A 198 1.52 -13.56 22.17
C ASP A 198 1.95 -14.76 21.31
N ILE A 199 1.03 -15.29 20.49
CA ILE A 199 1.34 -16.33 19.50
C ILE A 199 2.37 -15.84 18.48
N ILE A 200 2.23 -14.62 17.96
CA ILE A 200 3.18 -14.04 16.98
C ILE A 200 4.55 -13.86 17.61
N VAL A 201 4.62 -13.30 18.82
CA VAL A 201 5.88 -13.11 19.55
C VAL A 201 6.58 -14.44 19.79
N GLY A 202 5.84 -15.48 20.21
CA GLY A 202 6.38 -16.83 20.38
C GLY A 202 6.86 -17.47 19.07
N ARG A 203 6.17 -17.23 17.94
CA ARG A 203 6.65 -17.70 16.62
C ARG A 203 7.91 -16.98 16.18
N LEU A 204 8.02 -15.67 16.45
CA LEU A 204 9.23 -14.88 16.19
C LEU A 204 10.42 -15.33 17.06
N GLU A 205 10.17 -15.77 18.30
CA GLU A 205 11.21 -16.34 19.17
C GLU A 205 11.75 -17.66 18.64
N LYS A 206 10.85 -18.56 18.22
CA LYS A 206 11.24 -19.81 17.56
C LYS A 206 12.04 -19.57 16.28
N LEU A 207 11.63 -18.58 15.48
CA LEU A 207 12.37 -18.17 14.30
C LEU A 207 13.76 -17.63 14.67
N GLU A 208 13.87 -16.76 15.68
CA GLU A 208 15.14 -16.24 16.17
C GLU A 208 16.08 -17.36 16.62
N GLU A 209 15.57 -18.31 17.41
CA GLU A 209 16.30 -19.49 17.87
C GLU A 209 16.77 -20.37 16.71
N GLN A 210 15.89 -20.64 15.74
CA GLN A 210 16.26 -21.39 14.55
C GLN A 210 17.41 -20.72 13.80
N ILE A 211 17.37 -19.40 13.61
CA ILE A 211 18.47 -18.66 12.96
C ILE A 211 19.76 -18.73 13.78
N LYS A 212 19.68 -18.63 15.12
CA LYS A 212 20.86 -18.77 16.00
C LYS A 212 21.52 -20.13 15.87
N ASN A 213 20.73 -21.20 15.72
CA ASN A 213 21.23 -22.57 15.65
C ASN A 213 21.68 -22.99 14.24
N LEU A 214 21.45 -22.17 13.21
CA LEU A 214 22.05 -22.39 11.90
C LEU A 214 23.56 -22.14 11.97
N ALA A 215 24.34 -23.10 11.46
CA ALA A 215 25.77 -22.95 11.28
C ALA A 215 26.07 -21.69 10.45
N GLU A 216 27.12 -20.95 10.83
CA GLU A 216 27.63 -19.85 10.02
C GLU A 216 28.10 -20.43 8.69
N ARG A 217 27.61 -19.87 7.58
CA ARG A 217 28.04 -20.23 6.22
C ARG A 217 28.88 -19.12 5.63
#